data_AF-A0A822FZZ2-F1
#
_entry.id   AF-A0A822FZZ2-F1
#
_cell.length_a   1.000
_cell.length_b   1.000
_cell.length_c   1.000
_cell.angle_alpha   90.00
_cell.angle_beta   90.00
_cell.angle_gamma   90.00
#
_symmetry.space_group_name_H-M   'P 1'
#
loop_
_entity.id
_entity.type
_entity.pdbx_description
1 polymer ?
#
loop_
_entity_poly.entity_id
_entity_poly.type
_entity_poly.pdbx_seq_one_letter_code
_entity_poly.pdbx_strand_id
1 'polypeptide(L)'
;LPTSESVCFELLGFDILIDKKLKPWILEVNRCPSFDVNRQIEFDIKIKLLYETFDLLRFRSTDRKKSIDIEKTEAQRRLYSNIGKDTNDQTNELNKMKEILYLLRREKEREHFESRHLGGFIRLFPVNDQNQMNELMNILTKCFQVLYTNKNDSSWIMKY
;
A
#
# COMPACT_ATOMS: atom_id res chain seq x y z
N LEU A 1 -9.10 -6.22 5.81
CA LEU A 1 -7.83 -5.46 5.74
C LEU A 1 -6.73 -6.41 5.30
N PRO A 2 -5.77 -6.00 4.45
CA PRO A 2 -4.62 -6.84 4.13
C PRO A 2 -3.92 -7.26 5.43
N THR A 3 -3.62 -8.55 5.57
CA THR A 3 -3.09 -9.14 6.81
C THR A 3 -1.56 -8.97 6.93
N SER A 4 -0.89 -8.67 5.82
CA SER A 4 0.55 -8.43 5.74
C SER A 4 0.89 -7.02 5.26
N GLU A 5 2.08 -6.55 5.62
CA GLU A 5 2.67 -5.35 5.02
C GLU A 5 2.82 -5.56 3.51
N SER A 6 2.74 -4.47 2.75
CA SER A 6 2.98 -4.55 1.30
C SER A 6 4.40 -5.04 1.06
N VAL A 7 4.55 -6.02 0.18
CA VAL A 7 5.87 -6.47 -0.30
C VAL A 7 6.36 -5.64 -1.48
N CYS A 8 5.53 -4.70 -1.97
CA CYS A 8 5.81 -3.85 -3.11
C CYS A 8 5.69 -2.37 -2.74
N PHE A 9 6.54 -1.55 -3.35
CA PHE A 9 6.40 -0.11 -3.45
C PHE A 9 6.75 0.32 -4.87
N GLU A 10 6.31 1.51 -5.27
CA GLU A 10 6.59 2.05 -6.60
C GLU A 10 6.79 3.57 -6.53
N LEU A 11 7.82 4.07 -7.21
CA LEU A 11 8.04 5.49 -7.45
C LEU A 11 7.58 5.82 -8.87
N LEU A 12 6.50 6.60 -8.98
CA LEU A 12 5.92 7.02 -10.25
C LEU A 12 6.36 8.44 -10.61
N GLY A 13 6.76 8.64 -11.86
CA GLY A 13 6.96 9.96 -12.43
C GLY A 13 5.66 10.46 -13.08
N PHE A 14 5.14 11.60 -12.63
CA PHE A 14 3.97 12.23 -13.25
C PHE A 14 4.41 13.41 -14.10
N ASP A 15 4.07 13.36 -15.39
CA ASP A 15 4.30 14.48 -16.30
C ASP A 15 3.04 15.34 -16.31
N ILE A 16 3.15 16.55 -15.77
CA ILE A 16 2.02 17.46 -15.56
C ILE A 16 2.20 18.72 -16.41
N LEU A 17 1.22 19.03 -17.24
CA LEU A 17 1.13 20.28 -17.98
C LEU A 17 0.24 21.27 -17.24
N ILE A 18 0.73 22.50 -17.03
CA ILE A 18 -0.05 23.59 -16.44
C ILE A 18 -0.52 24.53 -17.56
N ASP A 19 -1.83 24.71 -17.69
CA ASP A 19 -2.38 25.62 -18.70
C ASP A 19 -2.38 27.10 -18.27
N LYS A 20 -2.81 28.00 -19.17
CA LYS A 20 -2.89 29.45 -18.92
C LYS A 20 -3.84 29.85 -17.77
N LYS A 21 -4.69 28.93 -17.29
CA LYS A 21 -5.60 29.13 -16.16
C LYS A 21 -5.08 28.45 -14.89
N LEU A 22 -3.81 28.02 -14.88
CA LEU A 22 -3.19 27.26 -13.78
C LEU A 22 -3.86 25.92 -13.49
N LYS A 23 -4.58 25.36 -14.46
CA LYS A 23 -5.16 24.02 -14.31
C LYS A 23 -4.11 22.95 -14.65
N PRO A 24 -3.88 21.97 -13.76
CA PRO A 24 -2.99 20.85 -14.04
C PRO A 24 -3.68 19.81 -14.92
N TRP A 25 -2.93 19.29 -15.88
CA TRP A 25 -3.35 18.21 -16.78
C TRP A 25 -2.28 17.11 -16.73
N ILE A 26 -2.68 15.88 -16.40
CA ILE A 26 -1.78 14.73 -16.44
C ILE A 26 -1.57 14.35 -17.91
N LEU A 27 -0.31 14.30 -18.35
CA LEU A 27 0.07 13.85 -19.69
C LEU A 27 0.33 12.34 -19.69
N GLU A 28 1.21 11.89 -18.80
CA GLU A 28 1.57 10.49 -18.66
C GLU A 28 1.98 10.15 -17.22
N VAL A 29 2.00 8.85 -16.94
CA VAL A 29 2.48 8.29 -15.67
C VAL A 29 3.56 7.26 -15.99
N ASN A 30 4.78 7.57 -15.62
CA ASN A 30 5.97 6.77 -15.87
C ASN A 30 6.26 5.83 -14.69
N ARG A 31 6.22 4.52 -14.95
CA ARG A 31 6.61 3.48 -13.96
C ARG A 31 8.12 3.35 -13.76
N CYS A 32 8.91 3.98 -14.62
CA CYS A 32 10.36 4.01 -14.55
C CYS A 32 10.85 5.43 -14.87
N PRO A 33 10.71 6.40 -13.95
CA PRO A 33 11.26 7.73 -14.16
C PRO A 33 12.79 7.67 -14.27
N SER A 34 13.39 8.52 -15.09
CA SER A 34 14.86 8.55 -15.23
C SER A 34 15.52 9.01 -13.92
N PHE A 35 16.51 8.23 -13.47
CA PHE A 35 17.40 8.59 -12.37
C PHE A 35 18.79 9.04 -12.86
N ASP A 36 18.96 9.25 -14.17
CA ASP A 36 20.22 9.76 -14.71
C ASP A 36 20.48 11.18 -14.23
N VAL A 37 21.74 11.50 -13.95
CA VAL A 37 22.14 12.78 -13.38
C VAL A 37 23.15 13.43 -14.31
N ASN A 38 22.78 14.58 -14.88
CA ASN A 38 23.65 15.39 -15.73
C ASN A 38 24.03 16.71 -15.07
N ARG A 39 23.34 17.10 -13.99
CA ARG A 39 23.56 18.36 -13.26
C ARG A 39 23.51 18.11 -11.75
N GLN A 40 24.25 18.92 -10.98
CA GLN A 40 24.26 18.81 -9.51
C GLN A 40 22.85 18.96 -8.91
N ILE A 41 22.02 19.85 -9.44
CA ILE A 41 20.65 20.02 -8.96
C ILE A 41 19.78 18.76 -9.15
N GLU A 42 19.99 18.01 -10.24
CA GLU A 42 19.29 16.75 -10.48
C GLU A 42 19.75 15.68 -9.48
N PHE A 43 21.06 15.65 -9.18
CA PHE A 43 21.61 14.78 -8.14
C PHE A 43 20.93 15.05 -6.81
N ASP A 44 20.94 16.31 -6.36
CA ASP A 44 20.45 16.70 -5.03
C ASP A 44 18.97 16.37 -4.86
N ILE A 45 18.16 16.59 -5.90
CA ILE A 45 16.73 16.27 -5.89
C ILE A 45 16.51 14.74 -5.89
N LYS A 46 17.15 14.01 -6.81
CA LYS A 46 16.91 12.58 -7.01
C LYS A 46 17.45 11.75 -5.85
N ILE A 47 18.63 12.10 -5.32
CA ILE A 47 19.21 11.37 -4.18
C ILE A 47 18.38 11.59 -2.90
N LYS A 48 17.89 12.82 -2.69
CA LYS A 48 17.01 13.14 -1.57
C LYS A 48 15.69 12.37 -1.67
N LEU A 49 15.08 12.34 -2.87
CA LEU A 49 13.86 11.56 -3.13
C LEU A 49 14.06 10.08 -2.75
N LEU A 50 15.15 9.46 -3.20
CA LEU A 50 15.43 8.06 -2.90
C LEU A 50 15.66 7.83 -1.41
N TYR A 51 16.47 8.68 -0.76
CA TYR A 51 16.73 8.58 0.67
C TYR A 51 15.45 8.65 1.49
N GLU A 52 14.61 9.66 1.25
CA GLU A 52 13.33 9.84 1.97
C GLU A 52 12.36 8.70 1.65
N THR A 53 12.40 8.14 0.44
CA THR A 53 11.60 6.95 0.09
C THR A 53 12.02 5.75 0.95
N PHE A 54 13.31 5.46 1.05
CA PHE A 54 13.81 4.33 1.83
C PHE A 54 13.56 4.49 3.33
N ASP A 55 13.63 5.72 3.85
CA ASP A 55 13.28 6.03 5.24
C ASP A 55 11.78 5.76 5.50
N LEU A 56 10.91 6.23 4.60
CA LEU A 56 9.46 6.03 4.70
C LEU A 56 9.06 4.54 4.63
N LEU A 57 9.75 3.74 3.81
CA LEU A 57 9.51 2.29 3.67
C LEU A 57 9.91 1.47 4.90
N ARG A 58 10.65 2.06 5.84
CA ARG A 58 11.02 1.42 7.11
C ARG A 58 11.76 0.09 6.92
N PHE A 59 12.74 0.03 6.04
CA PHE A 59 13.55 -1.18 5.92
C PHE A 59 14.39 -1.40 7.18
N ARG A 60 14.08 -2.46 7.94
CA ARG A 60 14.87 -2.87 9.11
C ARG A 60 15.68 -4.11 8.76
N SER A 61 16.94 -4.12 9.18
CA SER A 61 17.81 -5.30 9.08
C SER A 61 17.22 -6.57 9.74
N THR A 62 16.29 -6.40 10.69
CA THR A 62 15.62 -7.49 11.40
C THR A 62 14.41 -8.10 10.66
N ASP A 63 13.93 -7.48 9.58
CA ASP A 63 12.67 -7.89 8.93
C ASP A 63 12.76 -9.31 8.34
N ARG A 64 13.92 -9.67 7.77
CA ARG A 64 14.17 -11.05 7.28
C ARG A 64 14.05 -12.09 8.39
N LYS A 65 14.68 -11.84 9.55
CA LYS A 65 14.64 -12.77 10.68
C LYS A 65 13.21 -12.92 11.21
N LYS A 66 12.49 -11.81 11.37
CA LYS A 66 11.09 -11.81 11.78
C LYS A 66 10.20 -12.58 10.82
N SER A 67 10.38 -12.40 9.51
CA SER A 67 9.61 -13.12 8.49
C SER A 67 9.81 -14.63 8.60
N ILE A 68 11.05 -15.10 8.78
CA ILE A 68 11.37 -16.51 8.97
C ILE A 68 10.73 -17.06 10.27
N ASP A 69 10.79 -16.30 11.37
CA ASP A 69 10.22 -16.74 12.66
C ASP A 69 8.69 -16.83 12.61
N ILE A 70 8.03 -15.90 11.91
CA ILE A 70 6.58 -15.93 11.65
C ILE A 70 6.22 -17.17 10.82
N GLU A 71 6.96 -17.43 9.73
CA GLU A 71 6.73 -18.58 8.85
C GLU A 71 6.86 -19.91 9.62
N LYS A 72 7.90 -20.05 10.45
CA LYS A 72 8.09 -21.22 11.33
C LYS A 72 6.93 -21.40 12.30
N THR A 73 6.48 -20.32 12.93
CA THR A 73 5.37 -20.34 13.89
C THR A 73 4.05 -20.72 13.20
N GLU A 74 3.81 -20.22 12.00
CA GLU A 74 2.64 -20.59 11.20
C GLU A 74 2.68 -22.04 10.75
N ALA A 75 3.84 -22.54 10.30
CA ALA A 75 4.03 -23.94 9.94
C ALA A 75 3.72 -24.87 11.14
N GLN A 76 4.22 -24.53 12.33
CA GLN A 76 3.88 -25.23 13.58
C GLN A 76 2.37 -25.17 13.86
N ARG A 77 1.74 -24.00 13.77
CA ARG A 77 0.28 -23.86 14.00
C ARG A 77 -0.52 -24.76 13.06
N ARG A 78 -0.17 -24.83 11.77
CA ARG A 78 -0.85 -25.68 10.77
C ARG A 78 -0.72 -27.17 11.09
N LEU A 79 0.43 -27.60 11.62
CA LEU A 79 0.65 -29.00 12.01
C LEU A 79 -0.22 -29.40 13.21
N TYR A 80 -0.39 -28.53 14.20
CA TYR A 80 -1.12 -28.84 15.43
C TYR A 80 -2.61 -28.45 15.42
N SER A 81 -3.11 -27.70 14.41
CA SER A 81 -4.50 -27.19 14.39
C SER A 81 -5.60 -28.25 14.16
N ASN A 82 -5.24 -29.49 13.82
CA ASN A 82 -6.19 -30.58 13.55
C ASN A 82 -6.43 -31.51 14.76
N ILE A 83 -5.75 -31.29 15.88
CA ILE A 83 -5.88 -32.13 17.08
C ILE A 83 -6.81 -31.42 18.07
N GLY A 84 -8.12 -31.75 18.04
CA GLY A 84 -9.08 -31.36 19.07
C GLY A 84 -10.02 -30.17 18.77
N LYS A 85 -10.74 -30.19 17.64
CA LYS A 85 -11.83 -29.23 17.40
C LYS A 85 -13.14 -29.71 18.04
N ASP A 86 -13.33 -29.41 19.33
CA ASP A 86 -14.67 -29.18 19.89
C ASP A 86 -14.99 -27.69 19.71
N THR A 87 -15.85 -27.38 18.75
CA THR A 87 -16.17 -26.01 18.32
C THR A 87 -17.19 -25.36 19.25
N ASN A 88 -16.76 -24.36 20.04
CA ASN A 88 -17.65 -23.46 20.75
C ASN A 88 -17.64 -22.09 20.03
N ASP A 89 -18.79 -21.62 19.54
CA ASP A 89 -18.90 -20.43 18.67
C ASP A 89 -18.41 -19.13 19.33
N GLN A 90 -18.51 -19.03 20.66
CA GLN A 90 -17.97 -17.89 21.42
C GLN A 90 -16.44 -17.78 21.32
N THR A 91 -15.73 -18.90 21.18
CA THR A 91 -14.27 -18.93 21.03
C THR A 91 -13.85 -18.43 19.63
N ASN A 92 -14.67 -18.68 18.60
CA ASN A 92 -14.42 -18.19 17.24
C ASN A 92 -14.56 -16.66 17.15
N GLU A 93 -15.58 -16.07 17.76
CA GLU A 93 -15.78 -14.62 17.77
C GLU A 93 -14.68 -13.88 18.56
N LEU A 94 -14.27 -14.42 19.72
CA LEU A 94 -13.14 -13.87 20.48
C LEU A 94 -11.83 -13.90 19.66
N ASN A 95 -11.59 -14.96 18.90
CA ASN A 95 -10.40 -15.07 18.05
C ASN A 95 -10.43 -14.07 16.89
N LYS A 96 -11.58 -13.88 16.23
CA LYS A 96 -11.75 -12.83 15.21
C LYS A 96 -11.49 -11.44 15.78
N MET A 97 -12.03 -11.14 16.96
CA MET A 97 -11.83 -9.84 17.62
C MET A 97 -10.34 -9.58 17.92
N LYS A 98 -9.62 -10.59 18.42
CA LYS A 98 -8.17 -10.49 18.65
C LYS A 98 -7.40 -10.21 17.36
N GLU A 99 -7.78 -10.84 16.26
CA GLU A 99 -7.18 -10.60 14.94
C GLU A 99 -7.43 -9.17 14.46
N ILE A 100 -8.67 -8.68 14.57
CA ILE A 100 -9.04 -7.30 14.20
C ILE A 100 -8.23 -6.30 15.03
N LEU A 101 -8.15 -6.47 16.35
CA LEU A 101 -7.37 -5.60 17.23
C LEU A 101 -5.88 -5.59 16.87
N TYR A 102 -5.32 -6.74 16.52
CA TYR A 102 -3.93 -6.84 16.06
C TYR A 102 -3.71 -6.03 14.77
N LEU A 103 -4.61 -6.17 13.79
CA LEU A 103 -4.54 -5.43 12.53
C LEU A 103 -4.66 -3.92 12.75
N LEU A 104 -5.61 -3.47 13.59
CA LEU A 104 -5.80 -2.05 13.92
C LEU A 104 -4.58 -1.46 14.62
N ARG A 105 -3.97 -2.21 15.54
CA ARG A 105 -2.75 -1.76 16.23
C ARG A 105 -1.59 -1.58 15.24
N ARG A 106 -1.40 -2.54 14.35
CA ARG A 106 -0.35 -2.48 13.31
C ARG A 106 -0.57 -1.31 12.36
N GLU A 107 -1.81 -1.10 11.94
CA GLU A 107 -2.18 0.04 11.09
C GLU A 107 -1.80 1.37 11.77
N LYS A 108 -2.19 1.55 13.02
CA LYS A 108 -1.88 2.77 13.79
C LYS A 108 -0.38 2.96 14.00
N GLU A 109 0.37 1.88 14.25
CA GLU A 109 1.84 1.93 14.37
C GLU A 109 2.51 2.30 13.04
N ARG A 110 1.98 1.81 11.91
CA ARG A 110 2.44 2.19 10.57
C ARG A 110 2.15 3.66 10.30
N GLU A 111 0.91 4.11 10.49
CA GLU A 111 0.53 5.50 10.26
C GLU A 111 1.36 6.47 11.09
N HIS A 112 1.62 6.13 12.37
CA HIS A 112 2.43 6.92 13.29
C HIS A 112 3.93 6.89 12.95
N PHE A 113 4.41 5.80 12.35
CA PHE A 113 5.76 5.77 11.82
C PHE A 113 5.86 6.68 10.59
N GLU A 114 5.02 6.44 9.58
CA GLU A 114 5.03 7.19 8.33
C GLU A 114 4.88 8.71 8.60
N SER A 115 3.96 9.12 9.47
CA SER A 115 3.75 10.55 9.79
C SER A 115 4.98 11.25 10.37
N ARG A 116 5.93 10.51 10.94
CA ARG A 116 7.19 11.03 11.47
C ARG A 116 8.36 10.92 10.49
N HIS A 117 8.21 10.19 9.39
CA HIS A 117 9.27 9.89 8.42
C HIS A 117 8.86 10.29 6.98
N LEU A 118 7.87 11.19 6.83
CA LEU A 118 7.45 11.67 5.51
C LEU A 118 8.57 12.44 4.79
N GLY A 119 9.50 13.08 5.50
CA GLY A 119 10.50 13.94 4.86
C GLY A 119 9.84 15.01 3.99
N GLY A 120 10.19 15.08 2.70
CA GLY A 120 9.54 15.93 1.70
C GLY A 120 8.25 15.36 1.09
N PHE A 121 7.84 14.13 1.43
CA PHE A 121 6.57 13.57 0.97
C PHE A 121 5.38 14.17 1.70
N ILE A 122 4.23 14.15 1.02
CA ILE A 122 2.93 14.50 1.59
C ILE A 122 1.99 13.32 1.37
N ARG A 123 1.30 12.90 2.42
CA ARG A 123 0.26 11.88 2.31
C ARG A 123 -0.99 12.48 1.66
N LEU A 124 -1.25 12.09 0.42
CA LEU A 124 -2.47 12.46 -0.31
C LEU A 124 -3.64 11.50 -0.08
N PHE A 125 -3.36 10.26 0.32
CA PHE A 125 -4.37 9.26 0.67
C PHE A 125 -3.81 8.30 1.74
N PRO A 126 -4.62 7.89 2.75
CA PRO A 126 -5.96 8.40 3.05
C PRO A 126 -5.92 9.88 3.50
N VAL A 127 -7.01 10.61 3.23
CA VAL A 127 -7.18 12.01 3.64
C VAL A 127 -7.86 12.10 5.01
N ASN A 128 -7.53 13.14 5.79
CA ASN A 128 -8.12 13.36 7.11
C ASN A 128 -9.57 13.86 7.05
N ASP A 129 -9.95 14.54 5.96
CA ASP A 129 -11.32 15.02 5.78
C ASP A 129 -12.26 13.88 5.37
N GLN A 130 -13.26 13.61 6.21
CA GLN A 130 -14.15 12.47 6.02
C GLN A 130 -15.00 12.59 4.74
N ASN A 131 -15.39 13.80 4.34
CA ASN A 131 -16.20 14.00 3.15
C ASN A 131 -15.38 13.73 1.88
N GLN A 132 -14.18 14.29 1.80
CA GLN A 132 -13.24 14.04 0.72
C GLN A 132 -12.84 12.56 0.67
N MET A 133 -12.64 11.92 1.83
CA MET A 133 -12.36 10.49 1.90
C MET A 133 -13.51 9.66 1.32
N ASN A 134 -14.74 9.96 1.71
CA ASN A 134 -15.93 9.28 1.18
C ASN A 134 -16.06 9.47 -0.35
N GLU A 135 -15.75 10.66 -0.86
CA GLU A 135 -15.75 10.94 -2.29
C GLU A 135 -14.70 10.11 -3.05
N LEU A 136 -13.45 10.09 -2.57
CA LEU A 136 -12.38 9.28 -3.15
C LEU A 136 -12.72 7.78 -3.11
N MET A 137 -13.28 7.28 -2.00
CA MET A 137 -13.72 5.89 -1.90
C MET A 137 -14.86 5.54 -2.86
N ASN A 138 -15.78 6.48 -3.10
CA ASN A 138 -16.83 6.29 -4.09
C ASN A 138 -16.24 6.20 -5.51
N ILE A 139 -15.27 7.05 -5.85
CA ILE A 139 -14.55 6.99 -7.13
C ILE A 139 -13.84 5.63 -7.27
N LEU A 140 -13.08 5.21 -6.25
CA LEU A 140 -12.38 3.92 -6.26
C LEU A 140 -13.36 2.75 -6.45
N THR A 141 -14.49 2.76 -5.73
CA THR A 141 -15.53 1.72 -5.84
C THR A 141 -16.09 1.63 -7.26
N LYS A 142 -16.38 2.78 -7.88
CA LYS A 142 -16.85 2.84 -9.28
C LYS A 142 -15.78 2.33 -10.26
N CYS A 143 -14.52 2.71 -10.08
CA CYS A 143 -13.41 2.20 -10.91
C CYS A 143 -13.29 0.68 -10.82
N PHE A 144 -13.34 0.11 -9.61
CA PHE A 144 -13.32 -1.34 -9.41
C PHE A 144 -14.51 -2.03 -10.06
N GLN A 145 -15.70 -1.45 -9.95
CA GLN A 145 -16.90 -2.00 -10.59
C GLN A 145 -16.74 -2.06 -12.12
N VAL A 146 -16.25 -0.99 -12.76
CA VAL A 146 -15.98 -0.96 -14.21
C VAL A 146 -14.94 -2.02 -14.61
N LEU A 147 -13.86 -2.15 -13.85
CA LEU A 147 -12.83 -3.16 -14.09
C LEU A 147 -13.40 -4.58 -13.97
N TYR A 148 -14.26 -4.82 -12.99
CA TYR A 148 -14.88 -6.12 -12.76
C TYR A 148 -15.90 -6.47 -13.85
N THR A 149 -16.74 -5.53 -14.27
CA THR A 149 -17.71 -5.74 -15.35
C THR A 149 -17.01 -6.03 -16.67
N ASN A 150 -15.94 -5.28 -17.00
CA ASN A 150 -15.18 -5.49 -18.23
C ASN A 150 -14.41 -6.82 -18.25
N LYS A 151 -14.02 -7.36 -17.09
CA LYS A 151 -13.41 -8.71 -17.01
C LYS A 151 -14.39 -9.83 -17.34
N ASN A 152 -15.68 -9.66 -17.04
CA ASN A 152 -16.71 -10.67 -17.30
C ASN A 152 -17.26 -10.60 -18.73
N ASP A 153 -16.99 -9.52 -19.45
CA ASP A 153 -17.27 -9.41 -20.88
C ASP A 153 -16.07 -9.95 -21.66
N SER A 154 -16.05 -11.26 -21.95
CA SER A 154 -14.93 -11.92 -22.67
C SER A 154 -14.82 -11.53 -24.15
N SER A 155 -15.66 -10.61 -24.65
CA SER A 155 -15.69 -10.19 -26.05
C SER A 155 -14.40 -9.48 -26.52
N TRP A 156 -13.57 -8.97 -25.59
CA TRP A 156 -12.30 -8.32 -25.93
C TRP A 156 -11.08 -9.27 -25.99
N ILE A 157 -11.22 -10.54 -25.55
CA ILE A 157 -10.10 -11.52 -25.54
C ILE A 157 -9.87 -12.16 -26.92
N MET A 158 -10.73 -11.92 -27.91
CA MET A 158 -10.61 -12.45 -29.28
C MET A 158 -10.35 -11.33 -30.32
N LYS A 159 -9.41 -10.44 -30.03
CA LYS A 159 -8.74 -9.62 -31.05
C LYS A 159 -7.28 -9.46 -30.66
N TYR A 160 -6.46 -10.47 -30.95
CA TYR A 160 -5.13 -10.40 -31.56
C TYR A 160 -4.65 -11.83 -31.83
#